data_AF-A0A2H0URR6-F1
#
_entry.id   AF-A0A2H0URR6-F1
#
_cell.length_a   1.000
_cell.length_b   1.000
_cell.length_c   1.000
_cell.angle_alpha   90.00
_cell.angle_beta   90.00
_cell.angle_gamma   90.00
#
_symmetry.space_group_name_H-M   'P 1'
#
loop_
_entity.id
_entity.type
_entity.pdbx_description
1 polymer ?
#
loop_
_entity_poly.entity_id
_entity_poly.type
_entity_poly.pdbx_seq_one_letter_code
_entity_poly.pdbx_strand_id
1 'polypeptide(L)' 'MEQDIKNTLDQQAVKIEQIYRSVEKTRKMFLWTLIISVAVIVLPLLGMIVLLPRLFSYYGSLTGLGL' A
#
# COMPACT_ATOMS: atom_id res chain seq x y z
N MET A 1 12.22 44.25 17.74
CA MET A 1 11.97 43.31 18.86
C MET A 1 10.55 42.75 18.85
N GLU A 2 9.48 43.52 19.07
CA GLU A 2 8.10 42.96 19.02
C GLU A 2 7.66 42.50 17.62
N GLN A 3 8.01 43.24 16.56
CA GLN A 3 7.70 42.84 15.18
C GLN A 3 8.46 41.58 14.74
N ASP A 4 9.72 41.44 15.18
CA ASP A 4 10.54 40.26 14.86
C ASP A 4 9.96 38.98 15.49
N ILE A 5 9.45 39.08 16.72
CA ILE A 5 8.80 37.97 17.41
C ILE A 5 7.51 37.58 16.69
N LYS A 6 6.66 38.54 16.31
CA LYS A 6 5.45 38.26 15.53
C LYS A 6 5.76 37.59 14.20
N ASN A 7 6.72 38.11 13.44
CA ASN A 7 7.15 37.52 12.18
C ASN A 7 7.64 36.07 12.36
N THR A 8 8.37 35.80 13.45
CA THR A 8 8.87 34.45 13.74
C THR A 8 7.72 33.49 14.11
N LEU A 9 6.70 33.97 14.82
CA LEU A 9 5.50 33.19 15.16
C LEU A 9 4.67 32.88 13.90
N ASP A 10 4.47 33.86 13.03
CA ASP A 10 3.73 33.68 11.77
C ASP A 10 4.45 32.69 10.85
N GLN A 11 5.77 32.80 10.74
CA GLN A 11 6.60 31.84 9.99
C GLN A 11 6.52 30.41 10.57
N GLN A 12 6.43 30.27 11.89
CA GLN A 12 6.26 28.97 12.53
C GLN A 12 4.87 28.40 12.30
N ALA A 13 3.81 29.21 12.38
CA ALA A 13 2.45 28.78 12.11
C ALA A 13 2.29 28.20 10.69
N VAL A 14 2.89 28.87 9.69
CA VAL A 14 2.91 28.39 8.30
C VAL A 14 3.62 27.04 8.18
N LYS A 15 4.76 26.86 8.84
CA LYS A 15 5.49 25.58 8.82
C LYS A 15 4.69 24.44 9.47
N ILE A 16 4.01 24.73 10.58
CA ILE A 16 3.16 23.74 11.27
C ILE A 16 2.01 23.30 10.37
N GLU A 17 1.35 24.24 9.68
CA GLU A 17 0.28 23.89 8.73
C GLU A 17 0.79 23.01 7.58
N GLN A 18 1.96 23.33 7.03
CA GLN A 18 2.59 22.53 5.98
C GLN A 18 2.93 21.12 6.46
N ILE A 19 3.47 20.99 7.68
CA ILE A 19 3.75 19.68 8.29
C ILE A 19 2.46 18.89 8.47
N TYR A 20 1.41 19.51 9.01
CA TYR A 20 0.11 18.86 9.21
C TYR A 20 -0.45 18.31 7.88
N ARG A 21 -0.45 19.13 6.82
CA ARG A 21 -0.91 18.72 5.48
C ARG A 21 -0.05 17.58 4.92
N SER A 22 1.27 17.62 5.11
CA SER A 22 2.19 16.57 4.67
C SER A 22 1.94 15.25 5.40
N VAL A 23 1.77 15.31 6.72
CA VAL A 23 1.49 14.12 7.56
C VAL A 23 0.16 13.49 7.20
N GLU A 24 -0.90 14.27 6.97
CA GLU A 24 -2.19 13.71 6.60
C GLU A 24 -2.15 13.03 5.21
N LYS A 25 -1.37 13.60 4.28
CA LYS A 25 -1.10 12.97 2.99
C LYS A 25 -0.37 11.64 3.16
N THR A 26 0.69 11.60 3.97
CA THR A 26 1.44 10.38 4.28
C THR A 26 0.56 9.33 4.95
N ARG A 27 -0.31 9.72 5.89
CA ARG A 27 -1.26 8.83 6.55
C ARG A 27 -2.19 8.15 5.55
N LYS A 28 -2.74 8.93 4.61
CA LYS A 28 -3.61 8.40 3.55
C LYS A 28 -2.84 7.49 2.58
N MET A 29 -1.62 7.89 2.18
CA MET A 29 -0.77 7.07 1.30
C MET A 29 -0.36 5.76 1.97
N PHE A 30 0.01 5.79 3.25
CA PHE A 30 0.40 4.61 4.01
C PHE A 30 -0.70 3.55 4.06
N LEU A 31 -1.95 3.97 4.29
CA LEU A 31 -3.09 3.05 4.29
C LEU A 31 -3.26 2.36 2.93
N TRP A 32 -3.20 3.11 1.83
CA TRP A 32 -3.27 2.54 0.48
C TRP A 32 -2.08 1.64 0.15
N THR A 33 -0.86 2.06 0.51
CA THR A 33 0.35 1.25 0.34
C THR A 33 0.25 -0.07 1.11
N LEU A 34 -0.30 -0.06 2.33
CA LEU A 34 -0.50 -1.26 3.12
C LEU A 34 -1.48 -2.23 2.45
N ILE A 35 -2.62 -1.71 1.96
CA ILE A 35 -3.61 -2.52 1.24
C ILE A 35 -2.98 -3.14 -0.02
N ILE A 36 -2.26 -2.34 -0.81
CA ILE A 36 -1.61 -2.81 -2.04
C ILE A 36 -0.53 -3.84 -1.70
N SER A 37 0.30 -3.60 -0.69
CA SER A 37 1.34 -4.53 -0.25
C SER A 37 0.75 -5.89 0.14
N VAL A 38 -0.34 -5.88 0.93
CA VAL A 38 -1.05 -7.11 1.29
C VAL A 38 -1.66 -7.77 0.04
N ALA A 39 -2.31 -7.01 -0.84
CA ALA A 39 -2.91 -7.56 -2.05
C ALA A 39 -1.88 -8.20 -2.98
N VAL A 40 -0.69 -7.60 -3.15
CA VAL A 40 0.40 -8.13 -3.98
C VAL A 40 0.95 -9.45 -3.44
N ILE A 41 0.89 -9.68 -2.13
CA ILE A 41 1.33 -10.95 -1.52
C ILE A 41 0.18 -11.97 -1.53
N VAL A 42 -1.03 -11.56 -1.16
CA VAL A 42 -2.17 -12.46 -0.98
C VAL A 42 -2.77 -12.90 -2.31
N LEU A 43 -2.85 -12.03 -3.32
CA LEU A 43 -3.43 -12.39 -4.63
C LEU A 43 -2.66 -13.53 -5.31
N PRO A 44 -1.31 -13.52 -5.41
CA PRO A 44 -0.56 -14.66 -5.96
C PRO A 44 -0.75 -15.95 -5.16
N LEU A 45 -0.80 -15.87 -3.83
CA LEU A 45 -1.00 -17.06 -2.99
C LEU A 45 -2.38 -17.69 -3.23
N LEU A 46 -3.43 -16.87 -3.25
CA LEU A 46 -4.78 -17.32 -3.61
C LEU A 46 -4.83 -17.84 -5.04
N GLY A 47 -4.15 -17.15 -5.97
CA GLY A 47 -3.99 -17.57 -7.35
C GLY A 47 -3.37 -18.97 -7.44
N MET A 48 -2.30 -19.25 -6.71
CA MET A 48 -1.66 -20.57 -6.69
C MET A 48 -2.59 -21.67 -6.17
N ILE A 49 -3.34 -21.41 -5.10
CA ILE A 49 -4.29 -22.41 -4.55
C ILE A 49 -5.34 -22.80 -5.60
N VAL A 50 -5.74 -21.87 -6.46
CA VAL A 50 -6.74 -22.11 -7.52
C VAL A 50 -6.11 -22.65 -8.80
N LEU A 51 -4.92 -22.17 -9.18
CA LEU A 51 -4.22 -22.55 -10.41
C LEU A 51 -3.58 -23.93 -10.34
N LEU A 52 -2.92 -24.26 -9.22
CA LEU A 52 -2.22 -25.53 -9.05
C LEU A 52 -3.10 -26.76 -9.31
N PRO A 53 -4.28 -26.93 -8.67
CA PRO A 53 -5.12 -28.10 -8.93
C PRO A 53 -5.59 -28.16 -10.38
N ARG A 54 -5.93 -27.02 -10.99
CA ARG A 54 -6.34 -26.96 -12.40
C ARG A 54 -5.22 -27.36 -13.34
N LEU A 55 -3.98 -26.93 -13.05
CA LEU A 55 -2.80 -27.34 -13.81
C LEU A 55 -2.57 -28.84 -13.68
N PHE A 56 -2.62 -29.39 -12.47
CA PHE A 56 -2.45 -30.83 -12.27
C PHE A 56 -3.49 -31.65 -13.03
N SER A 57 -4.78 -31.29 -12.95
CA SER A 57 -5.83 -32.00 -13.71
C SER A 57 -5.66 -31.85 -15.23
N TYR A 58 -5.23 -30.68 -15.72
CA TYR A 58 -4.96 -30.47 -17.14
C TYR A 58 -3.84 -31.39 -17.64
N TYR A 59 -2.69 -31.41 -16.96
CA TYR A 59 -1.57 -32.29 -17.34
C TYR A 59 -1.87 -33.77 -17.10
N GLY A 60 -2.61 -34.13 -16.05
CA GLY A 60 -3.07 -35.50 -15.78
C GLY A 60 -3.99 -36.03 -16.88
N SER A 61 -4.87 -35.16 -17.42
CA SER A 61 -5.72 -35.49 -18.56
C SER A 61 -4.93 -35.66 -19.87
N LEU A 62 -3.91 -34.82 -20.09
CA LEU A 62 -3.10 -34.83 -21.31
C LEU A 62 -2.15 -36.04 -21.36
N THR A 63 -1.60 -36.44 -20.21
CA THR A 63 -0.69 -37.58 -20.09
C THR A 63 -1.41 -38.92 -19.91
N GLY A 64 -2.74 -38.92 -19.82
CA GLY A 64 -3.55 -40.12 -19.62
C GLY A 64 -3.46 -40.71 -18.20
N LEU A 65 -2.84 -40.00 -17.24
CA LEU A 65 -2.63 -40.46 -15.87
C LEU A 65 -3.85 -40.28 -14.95
N GLY A 66 -4.95 -39.66 -15.40
CA GLY A 66 -6.25 -39.72 -14.72
C GLY A 66 -6.23 -39.33 -13.23
N LEU A 67 -5.40 -38.35 -12.87
CA LEU A 67 -5.36 -37.69 -11.55
C LEU A 67 -5.78 -36.23 -11.70
#